data_AF-A0A2C9VZD8-F1
#
_entry.id   AF-A0A2C9VZD8-F1
#
_cell.length_a   1.000
_cell.length_b   1.000
_cell.length_c   1.000
_cell.angle_alpha   90.00
_cell.angle_beta   90.00
_cell.angle_gamma   90.00
#
_symmetry.space_group_name_H-M   'P 1'
#
loop_
_entity.id
_entity.type
_entity.pdbx_description
1 polymer ?
#
loop_
_entity_poly.entity_id
_entity_poly.type
_entity_poly.pdbx_seq_one_letter_code
_entity_poly.pdbx_strand_id
1 'polypeptide(L)'
;MEAVKPSSSLEILVREPEGFCVWNGPPFGNGEPSIKLEKVPCSSATFSEDGSRLMVMKPESVICIYDCSSFKEMRSFQVSNVLAAALSPCGTYLQTFQKSLTPQDKNVVLWKIDNGDAVYHQFQKNMTKTTW
;
A
#
# COMPACT_ATOMS: atom_id res chain seq x y z
N MET A 1 19.77 -25.09 13.06
CA MET A 1 18.61 -25.59 12.31
C MET A 1 17.79 -24.38 11.95
N GLU A 2 17.79 -23.98 10.68
CA GLU A 2 16.94 -22.89 10.19
C GLU A 2 15.51 -23.46 10.11
N ALA A 3 14.56 -22.82 10.79
CA ALA A 3 13.17 -23.23 10.74
C ALA A 3 12.66 -23.05 9.30
N VAL A 4 12.20 -24.13 8.68
CA VAL A 4 11.52 -24.06 7.37
C VAL A 4 10.34 -23.12 7.53
N LYS A 5 10.43 -21.93 6.92
CA LYS A 5 9.30 -21.01 6.83
C LYS A 5 8.15 -21.78 6.17
N PRO A 6 7.00 -21.96 6.83
CA PRO A 6 5.88 -22.64 6.19
C PRO A 6 5.59 -21.93 4.87
N SER A 7 5.32 -22.71 3.81
CA SER A 7 4.88 -22.17 2.52
C SER A 7 3.78 -21.16 2.81
N SER A 8 3.98 -19.91 2.41
CA SER A 8 2.94 -18.88 2.55
C SER A 8 1.69 -19.41 1.86
N SER A 9 0.62 -19.60 2.62
CA SER A 9 -0.68 -19.90 2.04
C SER A 9 -1.00 -18.80 1.02
N LEU A 10 -1.55 -19.19 -0.13
CA LEU A 10 -2.12 -18.20 -1.04
C LEU A 10 -3.23 -17.45 -0.28
N GLU A 11 -3.42 -16.18 -0.58
CA GLU A 11 -4.42 -15.31 0.03
C GLU A 11 -5.12 -14.57 -1.10
N ILE A 12 -6.42 -14.35 -0.98
CA ILE A 12 -7.25 -13.79 -2.03
C ILE A 12 -7.65 -12.37 -1.63
N LEU A 13 -7.16 -11.37 -2.36
CA LEU A 13 -7.60 -9.99 -2.21
C LEU A 13 -8.90 -9.78 -3.00
N VAL A 14 -10.00 -9.50 -2.29
CA VAL A 14 -11.30 -9.22 -2.90
C VAL A 14 -11.56 -7.73 -2.85
N ARG A 15 -11.66 -7.09 -4.03
CA ARG A 15 -11.97 -5.67 -4.15
C ARG A 15 -13.47 -5.44 -4.27
N GLU A 16 -13.96 -4.47 -3.50
CA GLU A 16 -15.34 -4.01 -3.48
C GLU A 16 -15.39 -2.51 -3.82
N PRO A 17 -16.55 -1.94 -4.16
CA PRO A 17 -16.68 -0.51 -4.48
C PRO A 17 -16.17 0.45 -3.40
N GLU A 18 -16.19 0.03 -2.14
CA GLU A 18 -15.88 0.88 -0.98
C GLU A 18 -14.67 0.39 -0.18
N GLY A 19 -13.94 -0.63 -0.66
CA GLY A 19 -12.90 -1.24 0.15
C GLY A 19 -12.36 -2.55 -0.41
N PHE A 20 -11.66 -3.27 0.44
CA PHE A 20 -11.27 -4.65 0.15
C PHE A 20 -11.42 -5.52 1.40
N CYS A 21 -11.55 -6.82 1.19
CA CYS A 21 -11.35 -7.84 2.22
C CYS A 21 -10.28 -8.83 1.75
N VAL A 22 -9.74 -9.63 2.67
CA VAL A 22 -8.81 -10.72 2.34
C VAL A 22 -9.42 -12.02 2.78
N TRP A 23 -9.42 -13.01 1.89
CA TRP A 23 -9.84 -14.37 2.21
C TRP A 23 -8.64 -15.31 2.21
N ASN A 24 -8.73 -16.41 2.97
CA ASN A 24 -7.76 -17.49 2.84
C ASN A 24 -7.80 -18.09 1.42
N GLY A 25 -6.64 -18.51 0.93
CA GLY A 25 -6.50 -19.28 -0.29
C GLY A 25 -6.51 -20.79 -0.05
N PRO A 26 -6.40 -21.57 -1.14
CA PRO A 26 -6.39 -23.03 -1.07
C PRO A 26 -5.14 -23.58 -0.36
N PRO A 27 -5.24 -24.78 0.26
CA PRO A 27 -6.43 -25.61 0.32
C PRO A 27 -7.48 -25.07 1.31
N PHE A 28 -8.74 -25.09 0.91
CA PHE A 28 -9.86 -24.66 1.75
C PHE A 28 -10.26 -25.77 2.71
N GLY A 29 -10.30 -25.51 4.01
CA GLY A 29 -10.63 -26.52 5.02
C GLY A 29 -12.05 -27.08 4.89
N ASN A 30 -13.00 -26.26 4.44
CA ASN A 30 -14.42 -26.60 4.22
C ASN A 30 -14.83 -26.55 2.73
N GLY A 31 -13.88 -26.53 1.80
CA GLY A 31 -14.14 -26.47 0.35
C GLY A 31 -14.37 -25.07 -0.22
N GLU A 32 -14.45 -24.03 0.62
CA GLU A 32 -14.67 -22.64 0.19
C GLU A 32 -13.75 -21.65 0.93
N PRO A 33 -13.46 -20.47 0.36
CA PRO A 33 -12.72 -19.43 1.07
C PRO A 33 -13.53 -18.84 2.23
N SER A 34 -12.82 -18.32 3.22
CA SER A 34 -13.28 -17.69 4.45
C SER A 34 -12.55 -16.38 4.67
N ILE A 35 -13.19 -15.42 5.33
CA ILE A 35 -12.61 -14.10 5.59
C ILE A 35 -11.44 -14.21 6.57
N LYS A 36 -10.28 -13.71 6.15
CA LYS A 36 -9.05 -13.57 6.95
C LYS A 36 -8.83 -12.14 7.43
N LEU A 37 -9.20 -11.16 6.61
CA LEU A 37 -9.27 -9.74 6.98
C LEU A 37 -10.62 -9.18 6.57
N GLU A 38 -11.34 -8.65 7.56
CA GLU A 38 -12.60 -7.93 7.38
C GLU A 38 -12.45 -6.70 6.46
N LYS A 39 -13.58 -6.20 5.96
CA LYS A 39 -13.60 -5.07 5.03
C LYS A 39 -12.81 -3.86 5.55
N VAL A 40 -11.82 -3.44 4.79
CA VAL A 40 -11.08 -2.19 5.00
C VAL A 40 -11.59 -1.15 4.01
N PRO A 41 -12.18 -0.03 4.48
CA PRO A 41 -12.63 1.04 3.60
C PRO A 41 -11.46 1.70 2.88
N CYS A 42 -11.52 1.78 1.55
CA CYS A 42 -10.49 2.41 0.73
C CYS A 42 -11.00 2.80 -0.66
N SER A 43 -10.35 3.77 -1.29
CA SER A 43 -10.59 4.09 -2.70
C SER A 43 -9.72 3.26 -3.66
N SER A 44 -8.57 2.77 -3.19
CA SER A 44 -7.73 1.85 -3.95
C SER A 44 -6.80 1.04 -3.05
N ALA A 45 -6.37 -0.11 -3.58
CA ALA A 45 -5.37 -0.98 -2.97
C ALA A 45 -4.43 -1.52 -4.07
N THR A 46 -3.12 -1.54 -3.81
CA THR A 46 -2.09 -1.93 -4.79
C THR A 46 -0.91 -2.61 -4.11
N PHE A 47 -0.48 -3.75 -4.65
CA PHE A 47 0.67 -4.50 -4.13
C PHE A 47 1.99 -3.88 -4.58
N SER A 48 3.05 -4.08 -3.80
CA SER A 48 4.41 -4.04 -4.33
C SER A 48 4.64 -5.19 -5.31
N GLU A 49 5.59 -5.03 -6.22
CA GLU A 49 5.90 -6.05 -7.23
C GLU A 49 6.43 -7.35 -6.59
N ASP A 50 7.16 -7.23 -5.48
CA ASP A 50 7.59 -8.38 -4.67
C ASP A 50 6.47 -9.02 -3.82
N GLY A 51 5.25 -8.46 -3.86
CA GLY A 51 4.08 -8.94 -3.12
C GLY A 51 4.15 -8.78 -1.59
N SER A 52 5.24 -8.22 -1.05
CA SER A 52 5.47 -8.16 0.40
C SER A 52 4.65 -7.07 1.10
N ARG A 53 4.18 -6.07 0.34
CA ARG A 53 3.43 -4.91 0.84
C ARG A 53 2.13 -4.71 0.06
N LEU A 54 1.11 -4.23 0.76
CA LEU A 54 -0.11 -3.71 0.17
C LEU A 54 -0.27 -2.25 0.59
N MET A 55 -0.25 -1.35 -0.39
CA MET A 55 -0.59 0.06 -0.21
C MET A 55 -2.10 0.23 -0.33
N VAL A 56 -2.69 0.95 0.62
CA VAL A 56 -4.12 1.21 0.71
C VAL A 56 -4.35 2.71 0.84
N MET A 57 -5.15 3.27 -0.07
CA MET A 57 -5.59 4.68 -0.02
C MET A 57 -6.89 4.77 0.78
N LYS A 58 -6.79 5.16 2.05
CA LYS A 58 -7.93 5.34 2.95
C LYS A 58 -8.55 6.75 2.78
N PRO A 59 -9.77 6.97 3.31
CA PRO A 59 -10.34 8.30 3.43
C PRO A 59 -9.41 9.30 4.12
N GLU A 60 -9.71 10.60 3.98
CA GLU A 60 -9.01 11.68 4.67
C GLU A 60 -7.50 11.79 4.35
N SER A 61 -7.09 11.37 3.14
CA SER A 61 -5.70 11.46 2.67
C SER A 61 -4.70 10.64 3.48
N VAL A 62 -5.15 9.51 4.02
CA VAL A 62 -4.32 8.53 4.72
C VAL A 62 -3.88 7.45 3.74
N ILE A 63 -2.58 7.18 3.68
CA ILE A 63 -2.01 6.04 2.94
C ILE A 63 -1.51 5.04 3.97
N CYS A 64 -2.05 3.82 3.96
CA CYS A 64 -1.63 2.75 4.86
C CYS A 64 -0.83 1.71 4.07
N ILE A 65 0.26 1.24 4.66
CA ILE A 65 1.05 0.12 4.15
C ILE A 65 0.85 -1.08 5.07
N TYR A 66 0.41 -2.18 4.50
CA TYR A 66 0.19 -3.44 5.19
C TYR A 66 1.31 -4.42 4.86
N ASP A 67 1.67 -5.24 5.85
CA ASP A 67 2.51 -6.42 5.64
C ASP A 67 1.63 -7.55 5.11
N CYS A 68 1.90 -8.07 3.90
CA CYS A 68 1.04 -9.08 3.30
C CYS A 68 1.13 -10.46 3.97
N SER A 69 2.16 -10.73 4.79
CA SER A 69 2.27 -12.01 5.49
C SER A 69 1.31 -12.09 6.68
N SER A 70 1.05 -10.95 7.32
CA SER A 70 0.21 -10.84 8.52
C SER A 70 -1.08 -10.05 8.30
N PHE A 71 -1.19 -9.33 7.19
CA PHE A 71 -2.22 -8.32 6.90
C PHE A 71 -2.42 -7.30 8.02
N LYS A 72 -1.36 -7.01 8.77
CA LYS A 72 -1.34 -5.93 9.76
C LYS A 72 -0.82 -4.66 9.11
N GLU A 73 -1.40 -3.53 9.51
CA GLU A 73 -0.90 -2.22 9.13
C GLU A 73 0.51 -2.05 9.73
N MET A 74 1.50 -1.88 8.87
CA MET A 74 2.88 -1.58 9.29
C MET A 74 3.02 -0.10 9.58
N ARG A 75 2.42 0.73 8.73
CA ARG A 75 2.61 2.18 8.79
C ARG A 75 1.51 2.95 8.08
N SER A 76 1.26 4.16 8.56
CA SER A 76 0.35 5.13 7.94
C SER A 76 1.07 6.45 7.62
N PHE A 77 0.61 7.12 6.58
CA PHE A 77 1.10 8.40 6.12
C PHE A 77 -0.06 9.36 5.95
N GLN A 78 0.00 10.50 6.64
CA GLN A 78 -0.92 11.60 6.42
C GLN A 78 -0.34 12.52 5.33
N VAL A 79 -0.91 12.50 4.13
CA VAL A 79 -0.37 13.25 2.99
C VAL A 79 -1.48 14.09 2.36
N SER A 80 -1.63 15.32 2.85
CA SER A 80 -2.64 16.25 2.38
C SER A 80 -2.58 16.48 0.86
N ASN A 81 -3.73 16.44 0.20
CA ASN A 81 -3.87 16.66 -1.24
C ASN A 81 -3.03 15.70 -2.10
N VAL A 82 -2.86 14.45 -1.64
CA VAL A 82 -2.23 13.41 -2.45
C VAL A 82 -3.04 13.16 -3.73
N LEU A 83 -2.36 13.23 -4.87
CA LEU A 83 -2.91 12.96 -6.19
C LEU A 83 -2.49 11.57 -6.68
N ALA A 84 -1.31 11.12 -6.26
CA ALA A 84 -0.80 9.79 -6.60
C ALA A 84 0.17 9.27 -5.56
N ALA A 85 0.25 7.95 -5.49
CA ALA A 85 1.16 7.23 -4.62
C ALA A 85 1.65 5.96 -5.35
N ALA A 86 2.88 5.53 -5.08
CA ALA A 86 3.44 4.31 -5.65
C ALA A 86 4.41 3.66 -4.67
N LEU A 87 4.35 2.33 -4.59
CA LEU A 87 5.37 1.54 -3.93
C LEU A 87 6.57 1.34 -4.86
N SER A 88 7.77 1.40 -4.29
CA SER A 88 8.95 0.84 -4.98
C SER A 88 8.76 -0.67 -5.22
N PRO A 89 9.34 -1.27 -6.27
CA PRO A 89 9.21 -2.70 -6.57
C PRO A 89 9.44 -3.64 -5.37
N CYS A 90 10.49 -3.37 -4.58
CA CYS A 90 10.86 -4.14 -3.39
C CYS A 90 10.12 -3.70 -2.10
N GLY A 91 9.02 -2.94 -2.21
CA GLY A 91 8.19 -2.53 -1.07
C GLY A 91 8.91 -1.74 0.03
N THR A 92 10.09 -1.17 -0.26
CA THR A 92 10.96 -0.50 0.73
C THR A 92 10.64 0.97 0.87
N TYR A 93 10.23 1.61 -0.23
CA TYR A 93 9.88 3.03 -0.27
C TYR A 93 8.46 3.25 -0.78
N LEU A 94 7.86 4.32 -0.29
CA LEU A 94 6.65 4.92 -0.83
C LEU A 94 7.05 6.22 -1.52
N GLN A 95 6.58 6.45 -2.74
CA GLN A 95 6.60 7.76 -3.37
C GLN A 95 5.21 8.37 -3.34
N THR A 96 5.09 9.61 -2.91
CA THR A 96 3.82 10.36 -2.95
C THR A 96 3.97 11.60 -3.81
N PHE A 97 2.89 11.94 -4.51
CA PHE A 97 2.77 13.18 -5.24
C PHE A 97 1.52 13.93 -4.78
N GLN A 98 1.70 15.12 -4.23
CA GLN A 98 0.61 15.99 -3.77
C GLN A 98 0.45 17.21 -4.67
N LYS A 99 -0.71 17.87 -4.57
CA LYS A 99 -0.92 19.15 -5.25
C LYS A 99 -0.01 20.23 -4.63
N SER A 100 0.82 20.87 -5.46
CA SER A 100 1.59 22.05 -5.04
C SER A 100 0.67 23.27 -5.00
N LEU A 101 0.72 24.05 -3.92
CA LEU A 101 0.01 25.33 -3.83
C LEU A 101 0.89 26.47 -4.35
N THR A 102 2.19 26.38 -4.10
CA THR A 102 3.21 27.28 -4.64
C THR A 102 4.36 26.50 -5.30
N PRO A 103 5.15 27.13 -6.19
CA PRO A 103 6.33 26.47 -6.77
C PRO A 103 7.46 26.15 -5.78
N GLN A 104 7.41 26.70 -4.56
CA GLN A 104 8.40 26.45 -3.51
C GLN A 104 8.07 25.20 -2.70
N ASP A 105 6.80 24.77 -2.71
CA ASP A 105 6.37 23.57 -2.02
C ASP A 105 6.93 22.33 -2.71
N LYS A 106 7.52 21.42 -1.94
CA LYS A 106 7.92 20.11 -2.48
C LYS A 106 6.66 19.26 -2.61
N ASN A 107 6.45 18.71 -3.80
CA ASN A 107 5.23 18.00 -4.11
C ASN A 107 5.46 16.52 -4.44
N VAL A 108 6.71 16.10 -4.59
CA VAL A 108 7.14 14.69 -4.58
C VAL A 108 7.87 14.44 -3.27
N VAL A 109 7.48 13.37 -2.57
CA VAL A 109 8.19 12.91 -1.38
C VAL A 109 8.45 11.42 -1.51
N LEU A 110 9.70 11.02 -1.26
CA LEU A 110 10.09 9.62 -1.13
C LEU A 110 10.26 9.32 0.35
N TRP A 111 9.61 8.26 0.79
CA TRP A 111 9.57 7.87 2.18
C TRP A 111 10.08 6.45 2.38
N LYS A 112 10.86 6.23 3.44
CA LYS A 112 11.32 4.90 3.82
C LYS A 112 10.25 4.22 4.67
N ILE A 113 9.66 3.13 4.17
CA ILE A 113 8.44 2.56 4.77
C ILE A 113 8.66 2.06 6.20
N ASP A 114 9.85 1.52 6.48
CA ASP A 114 10.19 0.87 7.76
C ASP A 114 10.05 1.79 8.98
N ASN A 115 10.46 3.05 8.87
CA ASN A 115 10.63 3.91 10.03
C ASN A 115 9.73 5.15 10.03
N GLY A 116 9.24 5.60 8.88
CA GLY A 116 8.50 6.86 8.85
C GLY A 116 9.05 7.88 7.87
N ASP A 117 10.35 7.86 7.68
CA ASP A 117 11.08 9.08 7.35
C ASP A 117 10.95 9.45 5.89
N ALA A 118 10.82 10.75 5.64
CA ALA A 118 11.04 11.29 4.33
C ALA A 118 12.55 11.32 4.06
N VAL A 119 12.98 10.64 3.01
CA VAL A 119 14.39 10.54 2.63
C VAL A 119 14.73 11.46 1.45
N TYR A 120 13.73 11.95 0.73
CA TYR A 120 13.91 12.88 -0.37
C TYR A 120 12.65 13.70 -0.66
N HIS A 121 12.86 14.95 -1.09
CA HIS A 121 11.79 15.86 -1.49
C HIS A 121 12.15 16.58 -2.78
N GLN A 122 11.21 16.63 -3.72
CA GLN A 122 11.39 17.34 -4.98
C GLN A 122 10.13 18.10 -5.38
N PHE A 123 10.32 19.18 -6.13
CA PHE A 123 9.24 19.83 -6.85
C PHE A 123 9.21 19.32 -8.30
N GLN A 124 8.07 18.86 -8.75
CA GLN A 124 7.76 18.52 -10.13
C GLN A 124 6.60 19.37 -10.62
N LYS A 125 6.82 20.11 -11.71
CA LYS A 125 5.84 21.05 -12.26
C LYS A 125 4.65 20.36 -12.92
N ASN A 126 4.89 19.22 -13.58
CA ASN A 126 3.88 18.48 -14.33
C ASN A 126 3.85 17.03 -13.85
N MET A 127 2.65 16.45 -13.86
CA MET A 127 2.43 15.02 -13.69
C MET A 127 1.36 14.60 -14.70
N THR A 128 1.63 13.57 -15.48
CA THR A 128 0.61 12.91 -16.32
C THR A 128 0.35 11.52 -15.79
N LYS A 129 -0.87 10.99 -15.97
CA LYS A 129 -1.17 9.58 -15.64
C LYS A 129 -0.26 8.58 -16.36
N THR A 130 0.34 8.96 -17.48
CA THR A 130 1.29 8.14 -18.25
C THR A 130 2.73 8.19 -17.72
N THR A 131 3.06 9.13 -16.85
CA THR A 131 4.41 9.26 -16.24
C THR A 131 4.44 8.83 -14.77
N TRP A 132 3.39 8.15 -14.29
CA TRP A 132 3.29 7.59 -12.94
C TRP A 132 3.07 6.09 -12.99
#